data_AF-A0A6L2PHK3-F1
#
_entry.id   AF-A0A6L2PHK3-F1
#
_cell.length_a   1.000
_cell.length_b   1.000
_cell.length_c   1.000
_cell.angle_alpha   90.00
_cell.angle_beta   90.00
_cell.angle_gamma   90.00
#
_symmetry.space_group_name_H-M   'P 1'
#
loop_
_entity.id
_entity.type
_entity.pdbx_description
1 polymer ?
#
loop_
_entity_poly.entity_id
_entity_poly.type
_entity_poly.pdbx_seq_one_letter_code
_entity_poly.pdbx_strand_id
1 'polypeptide(L)' 'KSLICSGAVLANRLTEMEDWTVLLLEAGGDETEISDVPVLAAYLQLSKLDWKYKTEPQGTACLGQ' A
#
# COMPACT_ATOMS: atom_id res chain seq x y z
N LYS A 1 -0.78 3.77 -0.04
CA LYS A 1 -1.90 2.80 0.10
C LYS A 1 -3.00 3.00 -0.94
N SER A 2 -3.36 4.25 -1.30
CA SER A 2 -4.40 4.52 -2.32
C SER A 2 -4.12 3.99 -3.74
N LEU A 3 -2.85 3.81 -4.13
CA LEU A 3 -2.47 3.37 -5.48
C LEU A 3 -2.69 1.87 -5.72
N ILE A 4 -2.48 1.01 -4.71
CA ILE A 4 -2.61 -0.45 -4.86
C ILE A 4 -4.10 -0.83 -4.99
N CYS A 5 -4.96 -0.24 -4.17
CA CYS A 5 -6.41 -0.48 -4.24
C CYS A 5 -7.00 -0.01 -5.58
N SER A 6 -6.51 1.09 -6.14
CA SER A 6 -6.93 1.53 -7.48
C SER A 6 -6.38 0.62 -8.58
N GLY A 7 -5.11 0.19 -8.46
CA GLY A 7 -4.47 -0.67 -9.44
C GLY A 7 -5.16 -2.02 -9.58
N ALA A 8 -5.50 -2.67 -8.47
CA ALA A 8 -6.21 -3.95 -8.46
C ALA A 8 -7.62 -3.84 -9.07
N VAL A 9 -8.37 -2.78 -8.74
CA VAL A 9 -9.71 -2.53 -9.30
C VAL A 9 -9.64 -2.30 -10.81
N LEU A 10 -8.67 -1.51 -11.27
CA LEU A 10 -8.50 -1.26 -12.70
C LEU A 10 -8.07 -2.54 -13.44
N ALA A 11 -7.11 -3.29 -12.91
CA ALA A 11 -6.67 -4.55 -13.51
C ALA A 11 -7.85 -5.53 -13.66
N ASN A 12 -8.67 -5.69 -12.62
CA ASN A 12 -9.85 -6.54 -12.64
C ASN A 12 -10.84 -6.15 -13.75
N ARG A 13 -11.11 -4.85 -13.92
CA ARG A 13 -12.03 -4.36 -14.97
C ARG A 13 -11.45 -4.46 -16.37
N LEU A 14 -10.15 -4.22 -16.53
CA LEU A 14 -9.48 -4.31 -17.83
C LEU A 14 -9.38 -5.77 -18.32
N THR A 15 -9.24 -6.73 -17.40
CA THR A 15 -9.23 -8.17 -17.74
C THR A 15 -10.60 -8.73 -18.12
N GLU A 16 -11.70 -7.98 -17.97
CA GLU A 16 -13.02 -8.40 -18.45
C GLU A 16 -13.12 -8.41 -19.98
N MET A 17 -12.23 -7.70 -20.68
CA MET A 17 -12.17 -7.71 -22.15
C MET A 17 -11.17 -8.77 -22.63
N GLU A 18 -11.68 -9.80 -23.32
CA GLU A 18 -10.89 -10.97 -23.76
C GLU A 18 -9.75 -10.61 -24.74
N ASP A 19 -9.87 -9.49 -25.44
CA ASP A 19 -8.88 -9.04 -26.43
C ASP A 19 -7.64 -8.37 -25.80
N TRP A 20 -7.68 -8.06 -24.49
CA TRP A 20 -6.64 -7.25 -23.84
C TRP A 20 -5.78 -8.08 -22.90
N THR A 21 -4.47 -8.07 -23.13
CA THR A 21 -3.49 -8.64 -22.19
C THR A 21 -3.03 -7.55 -21.21
N VAL A 22 -3.35 -7.72 -19.93
CA VAL A 22 -3.03 -6.76 -18.87
C VAL A 22 -1.91 -7.29 -17.98
N LEU A 23 -0.92 -6.46 -17.67
CA LEU A 23 0.17 -6.76 -16.73
C LEU A 23 0.13 -5.79 -15.54
N LEU A 24 -0.07 -6.33 -14.34
CA LEU A 24 0.01 -5.57 -13.08
C LEU A 24 1.40 -5.76 -12.46
N LEU A 25 2.10 -4.65 -12.21
CA LEU A 25 3.39 -4.66 -11.53
C LEU A 25 3.23 -4.12 -10.11
N GLU A 26 3.43 -4.99 -9.13
CA GLU A 26 3.40 -4.65 -7.72
C GLU A 26 4.83 -4.75 -7.15
N ALA A 27 5.29 -3.67 -6.51
CA ALA A 27 6.64 -3.60 -5.95
C ALA A 27 6.75 -4.24 -4.56
N GLY A 28 5.62 -4.57 -3.92
CA GLY A 28 5.56 -5.27 -2.65
C GLY A 28 5.84 -6.76 -2.79
N GLY A 29 6.08 -7.42 -1.65
CA GLY A 29 6.03 -8.88 -1.57
C GLY A 29 4.63 -9.37 -1.20
N ASP A 30 4.49 -10.68 -1.07
CA ASP A 30 3.23 -11.29 -0.65
C ASP A 30 2.78 -10.82 0.72
N GLU A 31 1.46 -10.69 0.87
CA GLU A 31 0.83 -10.39 2.15
C GLU A 31 1.06 -11.53 3.16
N THR A 32 0.94 -11.22 4.45
CA THR A 32 1.13 -12.20 5.53
C THR A 32 -0.13 -12.26 6.37
N GLU A 33 -0.42 -13.37 7.02
CA GLU A 33 -1.61 -13.51 7.90
C GLU A 33 -1.77 -12.38 8.95
N ILE A 34 -0.67 -11.74 9.34
CA ILE A 34 -0.68 -10.62 10.30
C ILE A 34 -1.33 -9.36 9.70
N SER A 35 -1.22 -9.14 8.38
CA SER A 35 -1.81 -7.97 7.72
C SER A 35 -3.33 -8.01 7.65
N ASP A 36 -3.93 -9.19 7.78
CA ASP A 36 -5.39 -9.37 7.76
C ASP A 36 -6.05 -9.10 9.11
N VAL A 37 -5.28 -9.08 10.21
CA VAL A 37 -5.81 -8.90 11.55
C VAL A 37 -5.77 -7.41 11.94
N PRO A 38 -6.92 -6.71 12.04
CA PRO A 38 -6.93 -5.25 12.23
C PRO A 38 -6.28 -4.78 13.53
N VAL A 39 -6.38 -5.56 14.61
CA VAL A 39 -5.78 -5.22 15.91
C VAL A 39 -4.24 -5.19 15.86
N LEU A 40 -3.64 -5.88 14.90
CA LEU A 40 -2.19 -5.95 14.73
C LEU A 40 -1.64 -4.86 13.79
N ALA A 41 -2.48 -3.92 13.33
CA ALA A 41 -2.06 -2.87 12.39
C ALA A 41 -0.85 -2.04 12.88
N ALA A 42 -0.75 -1.78 14.19
CA ALA A 42 0.39 -1.06 14.76
C ALA A 42 1.71 -1.83 14.62
N TYR A 43 1.67 -3.17 14.62
CA TYR A 43 2.85 -4.01 14.47
C TYR A 43 3.44 -3.97 13.04
N LEU A 44 2.62 -3.59 12.06
CA LEU A 44 3.03 -3.49 10.66
C LEU A 44 3.84 -2.21 10.38
N GLN A 45 3.74 -1.19 11.25
CA GLN A 45 4.53 0.03 11.11
C GLN A 45 6.02 -0.29 11.22
N LEU A 46 6.84 0.32 10.36
CA LEU A 46 8.29 0.08 10.29
C LEU A 46 8.69 -1.37 9.97
N SER A 47 7.75 -2.24 9.59
CA SER A 47 8.02 -3.61 9.12
C SER A 47 8.48 -3.62 7.65
N LYS A 48 8.66 -4.80 7.04
CA LYS A 48 8.95 -4.92 5.60
C LYS A 48 7.78 -4.51 4.70
N LEU A 49 6.56 -4.49 5.25
CA LEU A 49 5.34 -4.08 4.53
C LEU A 49 5.13 -2.55 4.53
N ASP A 50 5.95 -1.82 5.29
CA ASP A 50 5.96 -0.36 5.33
C ASP A 50 7.10 0.17 4.46
N TRP A 51 6.79 1.15 3.60
CA TRP A 51 7.78 1.85 2.77
C TRP A 51 8.70 2.77 3.59
N LYS A 52 8.32 3.10 4.83
CA LYS A 52 9.13 3.89 5.78
C LYS A 52 9.60 5.23 5.22
N TYR A 53 8.77 5.88 4.41
CA TYR A 53 9.07 7.24 3.96
C TYR A 53 9.25 8.16 5.17
N LYS A 54 10.32 8.95 5.15
CA LYS A 54 10.61 9.97 6.16
C LYS A 54 10.28 11.33 5.59
N THR A 55 9.68 12.17 6.42
CA THR A 55 9.46 13.57 6.09
C THR A 55 10.72 14.38 6.32
N GLU A 56 10.87 15.47 5.58
CA GLU A 56 11.87 16.49 5.90
C GLU A 56 11.50 17.24 7.20
N PRO A 57 12.48 17.82 7.91
CA PRO A 57 12.22 18.66 9.08
C PRO A 57 11.30 19.84 8.74
N GLN A 58 10.24 20.04 9.53
CA GLN A 58 9.28 21.12 9.36
C GLN A 58 9.24 21.99 10.60
N GLY A 59 9.47 23.31 10.45
CA GLY A 59 9.48 24.27 11.56
C GLY A 59 8.10 24.59 12.16
N THR A 60 7.02 24.12 11.52
CA THR A 60 5.63 24.36 11.93
C THR A 60 4.88 23.08 12.30
N ALA A 61 5.52 21.92 12.22
CA ALA A 61 4.93 20.64 12.61
C ALA A 61 5.32 20.26 14.04
N CYS A 62 4.47 19.51 14.73
CA CYS A 62 4.74 18.99 16.09
C CYS A 62 5.09 20.07 17.13
N LEU A 63 4.43 21.24 17.06
CA LEU A 63 4.71 22.38 17.95
C LEU A 63 4.32 22.18 19.41
N GLY A 64 3.54 21.13 19.73
CA GLY A 64 3.22 20.74 21.12
C GLY A 64 2.61 21.85 21.98
N GLN A 65 2.00 22.88 21.37
CA GLN A 65 1.40 24.02 22.05
C GLN A 65 0.05 23.69 22.67
#